data_AF-A0A2E4K7K3-F1
#
_entry.id   AF-A0A2E4K7K3-F1
#
_cell.length_a   1.000
_cell.length_b   1.000
_cell.length_c   1.000
_cell.angle_alpha   90.00
_cell.angle_beta   90.00
_cell.angle_gamma   90.00
#
_symmetry.space_group_name_H-M   'P 1'
#
loop_
_entity.id
_entity.type
_entity.pdbx_description
1 polymer ?
#
loop_
_entity_poly.entity_id
_entity_poly.type
_entity_poly.pdbx_seq_one_letter_code
_entity_poly.pdbx_strand_id
1 'polypeptide(L)' 'MSFMNNLMPNFIKENINYYKKNGLKKTIKKLGWKVVLLVFLFYLIRDSILYIIIPYFVAREFNIF' A
#
# COMPACT_ATOMS: atom_id res chain seq x y z
N MET A 1 0.50 -26.17 4.48
CA MET A 1 -0.30 -24.99 4.09
C MET A 1 0.11 -23.83 4.99
N SER A 2 0.59 -22.70 4.44
CA SER A 2 1.03 -21.54 5.23
C SER A 2 -0.14 -20.89 5.97
N PHE A 3 0.07 -20.50 7.25
CA PHE A 3 -0.90 -19.81 8.12
C PHE A 3 -1.59 -18.60 7.46
N MET A 4 -0.91 -17.96 6.49
CA MET A 4 -1.44 -16.86 5.69
C MET A 4 -2.75 -17.19 4.96
N ASN A 5 -3.04 -18.46 4.67
CA ASN A 5 -4.26 -18.85 3.97
C ASN A 5 -5.54 -18.77 4.83
N ASN A 6 -5.41 -18.78 6.17
CA ASN A 6 -6.56 -18.73 7.09
C ASN A 6 -6.92 -17.31 7.54
N LEU A 7 -5.97 -16.38 7.46
CA LEU A 7 -6.18 -14.97 7.82
C LEU A 7 -6.62 -14.12 6.62
N MET A 8 -6.51 -14.67 5.40
CA MET A 8 -6.76 -13.91 4.18
C MET A 8 -8.21 -14.10 3.72
N PRO A 9 -9.04 -13.05 3.73
CA PRO A 9 -10.43 -13.14 3.31
C PRO A 9 -10.56 -13.42 1.80
N ASN A 10 -11.66 -14.05 1.42
CA ASN A 10 -11.87 -14.59 0.07
C ASN A 10 -11.70 -13.55 -1.05
N PHE A 11 -12.10 -12.30 -0.81
CA PHE A 11 -11.96 -11.22 -1.79
C PHE A 11 -10.49 -10.86 -2.09
N ILE A 12 -9.59 -10.93 -1.10
CA ILE A 12 -8.16 -10.67 -1.31
C ILE A 12 -7.54 -11.82 -2.10
N LYS A 13 -7.91 -13.06 -1.75
CA LYS A 13 -7.43 -14.26 -2.42
C LYS A 13 -7.82 -14.28 -3.89
N GLU A 14 -9.04 -13.86 -4.22
CA GLU A 14 -9.50 -13.74 -5.60
C GLU A 14 -8.72 -12.67 -6.38
N ASN A 15 -8.49 -11.50 -5.78
CA ASN A 15 -7.72 -10.42 -6.43
C ASN A 15 -6.25 -10.80 -6.66
N ILE A 16 -5.63 -11.49 -5.70
CA ILE A 16 -4.25 -12.00 -5.82
C ILE A 16 -4.16 -13.10 -6.88
N ASN A 17 -5.11 -14.03 -6.91
CA ASN A 17 -5.16 -15.06 -7.94
C ASN A 17 -5.40 -14.47 -9.33
N TYR A 18 -6.29 -13.48 -9.44
CA TYR A 18 -6.50 -12.74 -10.67
C TYR A 18 -5.22 -12.04 -11.14
N TYR A 19 -4.51 -11.38 -10.21
CA TYR A 19 -3.22 -10.77 -10.47
C TYR A 19 -2.17 -11.77 -10.96
N LYS A 20 -2.02 -12.90 -10.25
CA LYS A 20 -1.08 -13.97 -10.64
C LYS A 20 -1.40 -14.58 -12.00
N LYS A 21 -2.70 -14.70 -12.34
CA LYS A 21 -3.15 -15.33 -13.59
C LYS A 21 -3.14 -14.39 -14.80
N ASN A 22 -3.43 -13.11 -14.59
CA ASN A 22 -3.67 -12.14 -15.67
C ASN A 22 -2.59 -11.05 -15.77
N GLY A 23 -1.71 -10.94 -14.78
CA GLY A 23 -0.62 -9.98 -14.71
C GLY A 23 -1.06 -8.55 -14.38
N LEU A 24 -0.06 -7.68 -14.12
CA LEU A 24 -0.25 -6.25 -13.78
C LEU A 24 -1.17 -5.53 -14.76
N LYS A 25 -0.95 -5.69 -16.07
CA LYS A 25 -1.66 -4.95 -17.11
C LYS A 25 -3.17 -5.17 -17.10
N LYS A 26 -3.62 -6.43 -16.95
CA LYS A 26 -5.05 -6.76 -16.88
C LYS A 26 -5.66 -6.38 -15.53
N THR A 27 -4.89 -6.50 -14.44
CA THR A 27 -5.34 -6.05 -13.10
C THR A 27 -5.54 -4.54 -13.04
N ILE A 28 -4.64 -3.76 -13.62
CA ILE A 28 -4.80 -2.30 -13.74
C ILE A 28 -6.03 -1.96 -14.58
N LYS A 29 -6.26 -2.70 -15.69
CA LYS A 29 -7.48 -2.51 -16.51
C LYS A 29 -8.76 -2.89 -15.76
N LYS A 30 -8.74 -3.92 -14.90
CA LYS A 30 -9.87 -4.32 -14.05
C LYS A 30 -10.14 -3.33 -12.92
N LEU A 31 -9.10 -2.81 -12.27
CA LEU A 31 -9.21 -1.85 -11.17
C LEU A 31 -9.50 -0.42 -11.66
N GLY A 32 -9.04 -0.06 -12.86
CA GLY A 32 -9.31 1.22 -13.52
C GLY A 32 -8.93 2.41 -12.65
N TRP A 33 -9.88 3.33 -12.44
CA TRP A 33 -9.71 4.54 -11.62
C TRP A 33 -9.28 4.26 -10.17
N LYS A 34 -9.57 3.06 -9.63
CA LYS A 34 -9.11 2.68 -8.29
C LYS A 34 -7.60 2.61 -8.19
N VAL A 35 -6.88 2.34 -9.28
CA VAL A 35 -5.41 2.36 -9.30
C VAL A 35 -4.89 3.78 -9.10
N VAL A 36 -5.52 4.77 -9.74
CA VAL A 36 -5.17 6.19 -9.56
C VAL A 36 -5.37 6.59 -8.11
N LEU A 37 -6.51 6.21 -7.51
CA LEU A 37 -6.81 6.47 -6.10
C LEU A 37 -5.80 5.79 -5.18
N LEU A 38 -5.38 4.56 -5.48
CA LEU A 38 -4.39 3.81 -4.71
C LEU A 38 -2.99 4.45 -4.82
N VAL A 39 -2.57 4.88 -6.01
CA VAL A 39 -1.32 5.62 -6.21
C VAL A 39 -1.37 6.96 -5.49
N PHE A 40 -2.49 7.68 -5.57
CA PHE A 40 -2.68 8.95 -4.89
C PHE A 40 -2.61 8.80 -3.36
N LEU A 41 -3.30 7.81 -2.78
CA LEU A 41 -3.21 7.47 -1.36
C LEU A 41 -1.79 7.07 -0.95
N PHE A 42 -1.11 6.26 -1.77
CA PHE A 42 0.27 5.88 -1.51
C PHE A 42 1.19 7.10 -1.43
N TYR A 43 1.05 8.05 -2.36
CA TYR A 43 1.82 9.30 -2.35
C TYR A 43 1.45 10.18 -1.14
N LEU A 44 0.16 10.31 -0.82
CA LEU A 44 -0.31 11.05 0.36
C LEU A 44 0.30 10.52 1.66
N ILE A 45 0.24 9.20 1.86
CA ILE A 45 0.80 8.54 3.05
C ILE A 45 2.32 8.73 3.07
N ARG A 46 3.01 8.52 1.94
CA ARG A 46 4.47 8.70 1.85
C ARG A 46 4.87 10.12 2.22
N ASP A 47 4.26 11.13 1.63
CA ASP A 47 4.57 12.52 1.92
C ASP A 47 4.26 12.84 3.39
N SER A 48 3.10 12.45 3.89
CA SER A 48 2.72 12.67 5.30
C SER A 48 3.72 12.01 6.27
N ILE A 49 4.09 10.75 6.01
CA ILE A 49 5.09 10.03 6.78
C ILE A 49 6.44 10.74 6.71
N LEU A 50 6.88 11.18 5.54
CA LEU A 50 8.16 11.85 5.37
C LEU A 50 8.23 13.15 6.18
N TYR A 51 7.16 13.95 6.16
CA TYR A 51 7.04 15.19 6.94
C TYR A 51 6.80 14.96 8.43
N ILE A 52 6.41 13.77 8.87
CA ILE A 52 6.32 13.45 10.30
C ILE A 52 7.64 12.87 10.79
N ILE A 53 8.22 11.95 10.02
CA ILE A 53 9.44 11.22 10.37
C ILE A 53 10.66 12.15 10.39
N ILE A 54 10.85 12.97 9.36
CA ILE A 54 12.04 13.83 9.28
C ILE A 54 12.08 14.83 10.45
N PRO A 55 11.02 15.62 10.73
CA PRO A 55 11.03 16.53 11.87
C PRO A 55 11.09 15.81 13.21
N TYR A 56 10.50 14.63 13.34
CA TYR A 56 10.61 13.83 14.56
C TYR A 56 12.07 13.42 14.84
N PHE A 57 12.79 12.93 13.82
CA PHE A 57 14.20 12.58 13.97
C PHE A 57 15.07 13.81 14.23
N VAL A 58 14.83 14.92 13.52
CA VAL A 58 15.55 16.19 13.73
C VAL A 58 15.28 16.74 15.13
N ALA A 59 14.03 16.86 15.57
CA ALA A 59 13.69 17.37 16.88
C ALA A 59 14.25 16.51 18.02
N ARG A 60 14.32 15.18 17.82
CA ARG A 60 14.97 14.26 18.76
C ARG A 60 16.48 14.45 18.84
N GLU A 61 17.15 14.68 17.72
CA GLU A 61 18.60 14.91 17.68
C GLU A 61 18.97 16.29 18.28
N PHE A 62 18.15 17.31 18.01
CA PHE A 62 18.35 18.67 18.51
C PHE A 62 17.71 18.93 19.90
N ASN A 63 17.14 17.89 20.53
CA ASN A 63 16.49 17.96 21.85
C ASN A 63 15.51 19.13 21.99
N ILE A 64 14.69 19.35 20.95
CA ILE A 64 13.71 20.45 20.87
C ILE A 64 12.41 20.09 21.63
N PHE A 65 12.32 18.86 22.19
CA PHE A 65 11.25 18.38 23.05
C PHE A 65 11.81 17.80 24.36
#